data_AF-A0A1C7N1H2-F1
#
_entry.id   AF-A0A1C7N1H2-F1
#
_cell.length_a   1.000
_cell.length_b   1.000
_cell.length_c   1.000
_cell.angle_alpha   90.00
_cell.angle_beta   90.00
_cell.angle_gamma   90.00
#
_symmetry.space_group_name_H-M   'P 1'
#
loop_
_entity.id
_entity.type
_entity.pdbx_description
1 polymer ?
#
loop_
_entity_poly.entity_id
_entity_poly.type
_entity_poly.pdbx_seq_one_letter_code
_entity_poly.pdbx_strand_id
1 'polypeptide(L)'
;MASVKYCLECNNLLYPREDKAQRKLLFSCRNCPYQEDADNYCVYRHEIVHAPSEQTMMLTDLSTDPTLPRTNMPCAHCGHPEAVFFQSSSRRADAKMTLFYVCGNKGCGHRWTDDK
;
A
#
# COMPACT_ATOMS: atom_id res chain seq x y z
N MET A 1 -6.64 6.84 10.54
CA MET A 1 -7.01 5.52 10.01
C MET A 1 -7.25 4.58 11.19
N ALA A 2 -8.12 3.58 11.04
CA ALA A 2 -8.24 2.53 12.06
C ALA A 2 -6.92 1.74 12.07
N SER A 3 -6.17 1.82 13.18
CA SER A 3 -4.88 1.16 13.35
C SER A 3 -5.00 -0.02 14.30
N VAL A 4 -4.34 -1.12 13.97
CA VAL A 4 -4.25 -2.30 14.84
C VAL A 4 -3.34 -1.98 16.02
N LYS A 5 -3.79 -2.25 17.24
CA LYS A 5 -3.00 -2.07 18.47
C LYS A 5 -2.73 -3.41 19.16
N TYR A 6 -1.59 -3.50 19.83
CA TYR A 6 -1.10 -4.70 20.51
C TYR A 6 -0.86 -4.43 21.99
N CYS A 7 -1.08 -5.44 22.81
CA CYS A 7 -0.85 -5.37 24.26
C CYS A 7 0.65 -5.25 24.58
N LEU A 8 1.01 -4.33 25.49
CA LEU A 8 2.40 -4.14 25.92
C LEU A 8 2.95 -5.32 26.76
N GLU A 9 2.08 -6.10 27.41
CA GLU A 9 2.51 -7.19 28.29
C GLU A 9 2.67 -8.53 27.54
N CYS A 10 1.70 -8.88 26.70
CA CYS A 10 1.63 -10.21 26.06
C CYS A 10 1.60 -10.18 24.54
N ASN A 11 1.73 -8.99 23.93
CA ASN A 11 1.75 -8.79 22.47
C ASN A 11 0.55 -9.38 21.70
N ASN A 12 -0.56 -9.62 22.39
CA ASN A 12 -1.82 -10.04 21.78
C ASN A 12 -2.59 -8.84 21.23
N LEU A 13 -3.47 -9.10 20.26
CA LEU A 13 -4.35 -8.08 19.68
C LEU A 13 -5.26 -7.45 20.74
N LEU A 14 -5.34 -6.11 20.75
CA LEU A 14 -6.30 -5.39 21.58
C LEU A 14 -7.64 -5.26 20.88
N TYR A 15 -8.73 -5.35 21.66
CA TYR A 15 -10.09 -5.25 21.17
C TYR A 15 -10.77 -4.00 21.72
N PRO A 16 -11.59 -3.32 20.92
CA PRO A 16 -12.36 -2.15 21.35
C PRO A 16 -13.36 -2.55 22.45
N ARG A 17 -13.43 -1.76 23.52
CA ARG A 17 -14.32 -1.92 24.67
C ARG A 17 -14.85 -0.57 25.11
N GLU A 18 -16.13 -0.49 25.42
CA GLU A 18 -16.76 0.73 25.94
C GLU A 18 -16.57 0.83 27.47
N ASP A 19 -16.12 2.00 27.96
CA ASP A 19 -16.32 2.43 29.34
C ASP A 19 -17.59 3.28 29.44
N LYS A 20 -18.65 2.68 29.97
CA LYS A 20 -19.98 3.31 30.09
C LYS A 20 -20.02 4.44 31.10
N ALA A 21 -19.17 4.42 32.13
CA ALA A 21 -19.18 5.43 33.18
C ALA A 21 -18.55 6.74 32.68
N GLN A 22 -17.42 6.64 31.98
CA GLN A 22 -16.73 7.80 31.41
C GLN A 22 -17.16 8.13 29.98
N ARG A 23 -17.96 7.26 29.34
CA ARG A 23 -18.37 7.35 27.93
C ARG A 23 -17.16 7.43 26.98
N LYS A 24 -16.17 6.57 27.22
CA LYS A 24 -14.91 6.51 26.46
C LYS A 24 -14.76 5.17 25.76
N LEU A 25 -14.04 5.19 24.64
CA LEU A 25 -13.58 3.98 23.96
C LEU A 25 -12.21 3.59 24.52
N LEU A 26 -12.10 2.32 24.92
CA LEU A 26 -10.87 1.68 25.38
C LEU A 26 -10.46 0.58 24.40
N PHE A 27 -9.18 0.22 24.42
CA PHE A 27 -8.64 -0.99 23.82
C PHE A 27 -8.17 -1.92 24.94
N SER A 28 -8.76 -3.11 25.05
CA SER A 28 -8.47 -4.08 26.11
C SER A 28 -7.97 -5.40 25.55
N CYS A 29 -7.00 -6.01 26.23
CA CYS A 29 -6.56 -7.36 25.93
C CYS A 29 -7.57 -8.39 26.47
N ARG A 30 -7.68 -9.55 25.79
CA ARG A 30 -8.50 -10.68 26.26
C ARG A 30 -7.76 -11.65 27.17
N ASN A 31 -6.42 -11.62 27.16
CA ASN A 31 -5.57 -12.60 27.82
C ASN A 31 -4.91 -12.07 29.10
N CYS A 32 -4.95 -10.76 29.34
CA CYS A 32 -4.33 -10.08 30.49
C CYS A 32 -5.16 -8.83 30.85
N PRO A 33 -4.93 -8.18 32.00
CA PRO A 33 -5.72 -7.04 32.45
C PRO A 33 -5.37 -5.71 31.76
N TYR A 34 -4.39 -5.71 30.84
CA TYR A 34 -3.98 -4.53 30.11
C TYR A 34 -5.14 -3.88 29.33
N GLN A 35 -5.28 -2.56 29.50
CA GLN A 35 -6.23 -1.72 28.80
C GLN A 35 -5.66 -0.31 28.63
N GLU A 36 -6.05 0.37 27.56
CA GLU A 36 -5.62 1.74 27.25
C GLU A 36 -6.74 2.54 26.57
N ASP A 37 -6.65 3.87 26.65
CA ASP A 37 -7.58 4.79 26.00
C ASP A 37 -7.38 4.78 24.47
N ALA A 38 -8.48 4.90 23.72
CA ALA A 38 -8.41 5.03 22.26
C ALA A 38 -8.07 6.46 21.83
N ASP A 39 -6.97 6.62 21.08
CA ASP A 39 -6.59 7.91 20.47
C ASP A 39 -7.49 8.28 19.28
N ASN A 40 -8.04 7.27 18.59
CA ASN A 40 -8.94 7.41 17.46
C ASN A 40 -10.20 6.57 17.68
N TYR A 41 -11.36 7.19 17.47
CA TYR A 41 -12.68 6.55 17.67
C TYR A 41 -13.15 5.72 16.48
N CYS A 42 -12.46 5.78 15.33
CA CYS A 42 -12.75 4.94 14.18
C CYS A 42 -12.21 3.52 14.41
N VAL A 43 -13.09 2.60 14.83
CA VAL A 43 -12.76 1.19 15.11
C VAL A 43 -12.56 0.38 13.83
N TYR A 44 -13.35 0.66 12.80
CA TYR A 44 -13.31 -0.07 11.54
C TYR A 44 -13.63 0.87 10.38
N ARG A 45 -12.89 0.70 9.28
CA ARG A 45 -13.14 1.36 8.00
C ARG A 45 -13.02 0.31 6.90
N HIS A 46 -14.09 0.14 6.14
CA HIS A 46 -14.05 -0.59 4.89
C HIS A 46 -13.73 0.40 3.78
N GLU A 47 -12.50 0.36 3.26
CA GLU A 47 -12.09 1.20 2.15
C GLU A 47 -12.22 0.42 0.84
N ILE A 48 -13.19 0.83 0.01
CA ILE A 48 -13.40 0.24 -1.31
C ILE A 48 -12.45 0.93 -2.27
N VAL A 49 -11.31 0.28 -2.52
CA VAL A 49 -10.32 0.78 -3.48
C VAL A 49 -10.72 0.32 -4.88
N HIS A 50 -11.20 1.27 -5.70
CA HIS A 50 -11.60 1.08 -7.10
C HIS A 50 -10.44 1.20 -8.11
N ALA A 51 -9.25 1.61 -7.66
CA ALA A 51 -8.05 1.57 -8.49
C ALA A 51 -7.24 0.31 -8.17
N PRO A 52 -6.76 -0.45 -9.17
CA PRO A 52 -5.74 -1.45 -8.91
C PRO A 52 -4.57 -0.73 -8.24
N SER A 53 -4.13 -1.24 -7.10
CA SER A 53 -3.06 -0.61 -6.35
C SER A 53 -1.84 -0.48 -7.25
N GLU A 54 -1.29 0.73 -7.33
CA GLU A 54 0.04 1.03 -7.88
C GLU A 54 1.17 0.32 -7.09
N GLN A 55 0.84 -0.66 -6.25
CA GLN A 55 1.77 -1.49 -5.50
C GLN A 55 2.74 -2.23 -6.43
N THR A 56 2.36 -2.51 -7.68
CA THR A 56 3.28 -3.09 -8.67
C THR A 56 4.43 -2.14 -9.00
N MET A 57 4.24 -0.82 -8.88
CA MET A 57 5.33 0.14 -9.03
C MET A 57 6.33 0.09 -7.88
N MET A 58 6.07 -0.56 -6.74
CA MET A 58 7.00 -0.52 -5.59
C MET A 58 8.26 -1.37 -5.79
N LEU A 59 8.26 -2.30 -6.75
CA LEU A 59 9.40 -3.18 -7.02
C LEU A 59 10.57 -2.41 -7.65
N THR A 60 11.74 -2.45 -7.02
CA THR A 60 12.97 -1.75 -7.45
C THR A 60 13.65 -2.43 -8.63
N ASP A 61 13.47 -3.74 -8.77
CA ASP A 61 14.29 -4.56 -9.69
C ASP A 61 13.63 -4.78 -11.06
N LEU A 62 12.58 -4.02 -11.37
CA LEU A 62 11.85 -4.12 -12.64
C LEU A 62 12.71 -3.72 -13.84
N SER A 63 13.67 -2.81 -13.66
CA SER A 63 14.60 -2.40 -14.74
C SER A 63 15.57 -3.51 -15.15
N THR A 64 15.80 -4.48 -14.26
CA THR A 64 16.73 -5.61 -14.47
C THR A 64 16.06 -6.87 -14.96
N ASP A 65 14.73 -6.97 -14.86
CA ASP A 65 14.00 -8.17 -15.24
C ASP A 65 14.08 -8.38 -16.77
N PRO A 66 14.73 -9.46 -17.25
CA PRO A 66 14.86 -9.73 -18.68
C PRO A 66 13.55 -10.22 -19.31
N THR A 67 12.55 -10.59 -18.50
CA THR A 67 11.25 -11.10 -18.98
C THR A 67 10.27 -9.97 -19.32
N LEU A 68 10.54 -8.76 -18.83
CA LEU A 68 9.68 -7.61 -19.09
C LEU A 68 10.02 -6.94 -20.43
N PRO A 69 9.01 -6.51 -21.19
CA PRO A 69 9.23 -5.83 -22.46
C PRO A 69 9.81 -4.42 -22.26
N ARG A 70 10.62 -3.98 -23.23
CA ARG A 70 11.28 -2.67 -23.26
C ARG A 70 10.74 -1.83 -24.41
N THR A 71 10.71 -0.52 -24.22
CA THR A 71 10.31 0.46 -25.24
C THR A 71 11.29 1.63 -25.29
N ASN A 72 11.40 2.26 -26.46
CA ASN A 72 12.21 3.45 -26.70
C ASN A 72 11.44 4.71 -26.29
N MET A 73 11.19 4.85 -24.98
CA MET A 73 10.54 6.02 -24.40
C MET A 73 11.51 6.73 -23.45
N PRO A 74 11.96 7.96 -23.79
CA PRO A 74 12.96 8.65 -22.98
C PRO A 74 12.39 9.03 -21.61
N CYS A 75 13.16 8.75 -20.56
CA CYS A 75 12.80 9.10 -19.20
C CYS A 75 12.81 10.62 -19.00
N ALA A 76 11.70 11.19 -18.52
CA ALA A 76 11.58 12.62 -18.22
C ALA A 76 12.57 13.12 -17.15
N HIS A 77 13.07 12.23 -16.30
CA HIS A 77 13.96 12.59 -15.20
C HIS A 77 15.46 12.58 -15.58
N CYS A 78 15.92 11.57 -16.33
CA CYS A 78 17.35 11.39 -16.63
C CYS A 78 17.69 11.35 -18.13
N GLY A 79 16.69 11.41 -19.02
CA GLY A 79 16.88 11.37 -20.47
C GLY A 79 17.30 10.01 -21.03
N HIS A 80 17.38 8.96 -20.21
CA HIS A 80 17.72 7.62 -20.69
C HIS A 80 16.66 7.12 -21.69
N PRO A 81 17.05 6.60 -22.87
CA PRO A 81 16.13 6.36 -23.99
C PRO A 81 15.22 5.13 -23.82
N GLU A 82 15.55 4.23 -22.90
CA GLU A 82 14.78 2.99 -22.69
C GLU A 82 13.92 3.05 -21.42
N ALA A 83 12.72 2.49 -21.52
CA ALA A 83 11.83 2.22 -20.41
C ALA A 83 11.35 0.77 -20.45
N VAL A 84 11.26 0.13 -19.28
CA VAL A 84 10.56 -1.14 -19.10
C VAL A 84 9.09 -0.82 -18.84
N PHE A 85 8.17 -1.60 -19.41
CA PHE A 85 6.75 -1.39 -19.18
C PHE A 85 6.01 -2.68 -18.82
N PHE A 86 4.90 -2.54 -18.09
CA PHE A 86 4.04 -3.66 -17.68
C PHE A 86 2.62 -3.18 -17.39
N GLN A 87 1.68 -4.10 -17.29
CA GLN A 87 0.31 -3.85 -16.83
C GLN A 87 0.13 -4.34 -15.39
N SER A 88 -0.88 -3.83 -14.69
CA SER A 88 -1.22 -4.33 -13.35
C SER A 88 -1.47 -5.83 -13.40
N SER A 89 -0.91 -6.57 -12.45
CA SER A 89 -1.20 -8.00 -12.24
C SER A 89 -2.58 -8.25 -11.58
N SER A 90 -3.35 -7.19 -11.33
CA SER A 90 -4.69 -7.29 -10.78
C SER A 90 -5.60 -8.11 -11.70
N ARG A 91 -6.19 -9.17 -11.16
CA ARG A 91 -7.19 -10.01 -11.85
C ARG A 91 -8.62 -9.53 -11.67
N ARG A 92 -8.82 -8.34 -11.10
CA ARG A 92 -10.18 -7.80 -10.89
C ARG A 92 -10.77 -7.38 -12.24
N ALA A 93 -12.08 -7.52 -12.39
CA ALA A 93 -12.78 -7.18 -13.64
C ALA A 93 -12.74 -5.67 -13.97
N ASP A 94 -12.51 -4.82 -12.97
CA ASP A 94 -12.33 -3.37 -13.09
C ASP A 94 -10.87 -2.95 -13.34
N ALA A 95 -9.95 -3.92 -13.53
CA ALA A 95 -8.57 -3.61 -13.84
C ALA A 95 -8.47 -2.91 -15.21
N LYS A 96 -8.01 -1.67 -15.20
CA LYS A 96 -7.70 -0.92 -16.42
C LYS A 96 -6.45 -1.49 -17.09
N MET A 97 -6.41 -1.42 -18.41
CA MET A 97 -5.23 -1.78 -19.22
C MET A 97 -4.17 -0.65 -19.21
N THR A 98 -4.00 0.04 -18.09
CA THR A 98 -3.01 1.11 -17.93
C THR A 98 -1.61 0.51 -18.00
N LEU A 99 -0.75 1.13 -18.81
CA LEU A 99 0.66 0.79 -18.89
C LEU A 99 1.45 1.60 -17.86
N PHE A 100 2.24 0.87 -17.08
CA PHE A 100 3.20 1.42 -16.12
C PHE A 100 4.58 1.35 -16.73
N TYR A 101 5.37 2.41 -16.59
CA TYR A 101 6.73 2.52 -17.11
C TYR A 101 7.72 2.71 -15.97
N VAL A 102 8.89 2.12 -16.13
CA VAL A 102 10.05 2.28 -15.23
C VAL A 102 11.26 2.58 -16.10
N CYS A 103 12.04 3.59 -15.73
CA CYS A 103 13.27 3.93 -16.43
C CYS A 103 14.23 2.72 -16.49
N GLY A 104 14.78 2.43 -17.67
CA GLY A 104 15.76 1.35 -17.87
C GLY A 104 17.10 1.60 -17.18
N ASN A 105 17.37 2.84 -16.76
CA ASN A 105 18.56 3.17 -15.98
C ASN A 105 18.37 2.81 -14.50
N LYS A 106 19.14 1.82 -14.03
CA LYS A 106 19.14 1.34 -12.64
C LYS A 106 19.35 2.45 -11.60
N GLY A 107 20.11 3.49 -11.94
CA GLY A 107 20.37 4.62 -11.05
C GLY A 107 19.26 5.67 -10.99
N CYS A 108 18.31 5.64 -11.93
CA CYS A 108 17.23 6.63 -12.01
C CYS A 108 15.97 6.17 -11.26
N GLY A 109 15.48 4.96 -11.55
CA GLY A 109 14.30 4.39 -10.90
C GLY A 109 13.00 5.18 -11.09
N HIS A 110 12.96 6.20 -11.97
CA HIS A 110 11.77 6.99 -12.25
C HIS A 110 10.66 6.12 -12.85
N ARG A 111 9.42 6.33 -12.39
CA ARG A 111 8.24 5.53 -12.75
C ARG A 111 7.08 6.45 -13.12
N TRP A 112 6.33 6.09 -14.14
CA TRP A 112 5.20 6.89 -14.64
C TRP A 112 4.14 6.02 -15.31
N THR A 113 2.94 6.56 -15.49
CA THR A 113 1.82 5.96 -16.24
C THR A 113 1.65 6.65 -17.59
N ASP A 114 1.08 5.94 -18.56
CA ASP A 114 0.48 6.57 -19.75
C ASP A 114 -0.90 7.13 -19.35
N ASP A 115 -0.92 8.32 -18.75
CA ASP A 115 -2.16 9.09 -18.57
C ASP A 115 -2.28 10.12 -19.70
N LYS A 116 -3.02 9.74 -20.74
CA LYS A 116 -3.75 10.69 -21.59
C LYS A 116 -5.20 10.77 -21.15
#